data_AF-A0A0R1KJQ2-F1
#
_entry.id   AF-A0A0R1KJQ2-F1
#
_cell.length_a   1.000
_cell.length_b   1.000
_cell.length_c   1.000
_cell.angle_alpha   90.00
_cell.angle_beta   90.00
_cell.angle_gamma   90.00
#
_symmetry.space_group_name_H-M   'P 1'
#
loop_
_entity.id
_entity.type
_entity.pdbx_description
1 polymer ?
#
loop_
_entity_poly.entity_id
_entity_poly.type
_entity_poly.pdbx_seq_one_letter_code
_entity_poly.pdbx_strand_id
1 'polypeptide(L)'
;MDAAGFPNAKITISNALDEHIITSLLHEGAPIDNFGIGEKLITSASAPVLSGVYKLAATESNGQSTPKIKVSASREKLTIPGDKQVYRLYEPGTQRAFADLIALATETIVDATSLTVVTSDPLSVDRQQRLTHFEARPLLAPVDLSNTTSIPVTTIQATTQAKLAELPRTTQRLVNPDLYPVYMTTTLSQLQTSLLNKMTILAD
;
A
#
# COMPACT_ATOMS: atom_id res chain seq x y z
N MET A 1 -30.06 23.90 22.77
CA MET A 1 -31.19 23.37 21.97
C MET A 1 -32.11 22.56 22.85
N ASP A 2 -31.57 21.69 23.70
CA ASP A 2 -32.31 20.86 24.65
C ASP A 2 -33.23 21.68 25.57
N ALA A 3 -32.70 22.75 26.18
CA ALA A 3 -33.50 23.65 27.01
C ALA A 3 -34.65 24.34 26.25
N ALA A 4 -34.55 24.43 24.92
CA ALA A 4 -35.60 24.96 24.06
C ALA A 4 -36.56 23.86 23.54
N GLY A 5 -36.42 22.61 24.00
CA GLY A 5 -37.29 21.49 23.64
C GLY A 5 -36.91 20.73 22.37
N PHE A 6 -35.68 20.91 21.85
CA PHE A 6 -35.22 20.29 20.60
C PHE A 6 -34.04 19.31 20.80
N PRO A 7 -34.18 18.22 21.57
CA PRO A 7 -33.09 17.30 21.87
C PRO A 7 -32.62 16.45 20.67
N ASN A 8 -33.44 16.36 19.61
CA ASN A 8 -33.11 15.61 18.40
C ASN A 8 -32.49 16.49 17.30
N ALA A 9 -32.31 17.79 17.56
CA ALA A 9 -31.73 18.67 16.58
C ALA A 9 -30.25 18.36 16.39
N LYS A 10 -29.83 18.24 15.12
CA LYS A 10 -28.47 17.89 14.75
C LYS A 10 -27.60 19.12 14.59
N ILE A 11 -26.39 19.06 15.13
CA ILE A 11 -25.38 20.12 15.04
C ILE A 11 -24.38 19.75 13.94
N THR A 12 -24.34 20.58 12.89
CA THR A 12 -23.42 20.41 11.76
C THR A 12 -22.47 21.59 11.69
N ILE A 13 -21.18 21.33 11.49
CA ILE A 13 -20.16 22.36 11.28
C ILE A 13 -19.42 22.14 9.96
N SER A 14 -18.95 23.20 9.29
CA SER A 14 -18.35 23.08 7.96
C SER A 14 -17.22 24.06 7.62
N ASN A 15 -16.61 24.68 8.62
CA ASN A 15 -15.63 25.74 8.40
C ASN A 15 -14.18 25.22 8.55
N ALA A 16 -13.42 25.24 7.46
CA ALA A 16 -11.97 24.98 7.42
C ALA A 16 -11.50 23.69 8.16
N LEU A 17 -12.34 22.65 8.15
CA LEU A 17 -12.11 21.41 8.89
C LEU A 17 -11.05 20.53 8.23
N ASP A 18 -10.25 19.87 9.06
CA ASP A 18 -9.37 18.75 8.72
C ASP A 18 -9.44 17.70 9.84
N GLU A 19 -8.75 16.58 9.64
CA GLU A 19 -8.69 15.46 10.57
C GLU A 19 -8.15 15.86 11.95
N HIS A 20 -7.29 16.87 12.05
CA HIS A 20 -6.71 17.33 13.31
C HIS A 20 -7.71 18.16 14.12
N ILE A 21 -8.37 19.12 13.47
CA ILE A 21 -9.43 19.94 14.09
C ILE A 21 -10.59 19.06 14.52
N ILE A 22 -11.03 18.14 13.65
CA ILE A 22 -12.11 17.19 13.97
C ILE A 22 -11.73 16.35 15.19
N THR A 23 -10.51 15.83 15.24
CA THR A 23 -10.03 15.03 16.39
C THR A 23 -10.02 15.86 17.69
N SER A 24 -9.57 17.12 17.65
CA SER A 24 -9.57 18.02 18.83
C SER A 24 -10.98 18.25 19.35
N LEU A 25 -11.92 18.60 18.47
CA LEU A 25 -13.31 18.87 18.82
C LEU A 25 -13.99 17.65 19.45
N LEU A 26 -13.76 16.46 18.88
CA LEU A 26 -14.29 15.21 19.42
C LEU A 26 -13.67 14.89 20.80
N HIS A 27 -12.38 15.14 20.99
CA HIS A 27 -11.70 14.93 22.27
C HIS A 27 -12.18 15.90 23.37
N GLU A 28 -12.49 17.14 23.00
CA GLU A 28 -13.08 18.15 23.89
C GLU A 28 -14.56 17.87 24.24
N GLY A 29 -15.18 16.85 23.63
CA GLY A 29 -16.57 16.49 23.87
C GLY A 29 -17.57 17.46 23.23
N ALA A 30 -17.17 18.15 22.16
CA ALA A 30 -18.06 19.05 21.44
C ALA A 30 -19.29 18.28 20.89
N PRO A 31 -20.54 18.72 21.16
CA PRO A 31 -21.75 18.03 20.73
C PRO A 31 -22.02 18.28 19.24
N ILE A 32 -21.23 17.65 18.38
CA ILE A 32 -21.30 17.78 16.92
C ILE A 32 -21.76 16.44 16.33
N ASP A 33 -22.78 16.49 15.47
CA ASP A 33 -23.31 15.31 14.79
C ASP A 33 -22.70 15.11 13.40
N ASN A 34 -22.42 16.20 12.67
CA ASN A 34 -21.93 16.13 11.29
C ASN A 34 -20.80 17.13 11.01
N PHE A 35 -19.88 16.72 10.15
CA PHE A 35 -18.78 17.54 9.66
C PHE A 35 -18.88 17.71 8.14
N GLY A 36 -19.00 18.95 7.67
CA GLY A 36 -18.92 19.31 6.25
C GLY A 36 -17.50 19.72 5.90
N ILE A 37 -16.77 18.86 5.18
CA ILE A 37 -15.37 19.13 4.82
C ILE A 37 -15.31 19.51 3.35
N GLY A 38 -14.85 20.73 3.08
CA GLY A 38 -14.76 21.28 1.73
C GLY A 38 -13.34 21.22 1.18
N GLU A 39 -12.74 22.40 1.03
CA GLU A 39 -11.44 22.64 0.39
C GLU A 39 -10.37 21.62 0.80
N LYS A 40 -10.08 21.47 2.11
CA LYS A 40 -8.97 20.63 2.57
C LYS A 40 -9.08 19.16 2.15
N LEU A 41 -10.29 18.60 2.10
CA LEU A 41 -10.53 17.23 1.66
C LEU A 41 -10.44 17.09 0.14
N ILE A 42 -11.09 17.99 -0.62
CA ILE A 42 -11.15 17.86 -2.09
C ILE A 42 -9.82 18.18 -2.76
N THR A 43 -8.97 19.01 -2.14
CA THR A 43 -7.66 19.38 -2.69
C THR A 43 -6.51 18.55 -2.16
N SER A 44 -6.74 17.67 -1.17
CA SER A 44 -5.67 17.00 -0.40
C SER A 44 -4.65 18.03 0.09
N ALA A 45 -5.11 19.06 0.81
CA ALA A 45 -4.33 20.28 1.06
C ALA A 45 -2.95 20.05 1.71
N SER A 46 -2.80 18.98 2.51
CA SER A 46 -1.53 18.60 3.15
C SER A 46 -0.55 17.92 2.20
N ALA A 47 -1.04 17.23 1.17
CA ALA A 47 -0.25 16.49 0.19
C ALA A 47 -1.00 16.43 -1.16
N PRO A 48 -1.01 17.52 -1.95
CA PRO A 48 -1.88 17.64 -3.13
C PRO A 48 -1.42 16.81 -4.33
N VAL A 49 -0.25 16.17 -4.26
CA VAL A 49 0.36 15.42 -5.36
C VAL A 49 0.65 13.99 -4.95
N LEU A 50 0.00 13.04 -5.62
CA LEU A 50 0.37 11.63 -5.56
C LEU A 50 1.58 11.39 -6.49
N SER A 51 2.71 10.98 -5.93
CA SER A 51 3.97 10.77 -6.66
C SER A 51 4.03 9.44 -7.44
N GLY A 52 2.91 9.01 -8.03
CA GLY A 52 2.83 7.79 -8.83
C GLY A 52 3.68 7.86 -10.09
N VAL A 53 4.33 6.76 -10.45
CA VAL A 53 5.19 6.67 -11.64
C VAL A 53 4.91 5.42 -12.46
N TYR A 54 4.99 5.55 -13.78
CA TYR A 54 5.03 4.41 -14.70
C TYR A 54 6.47 4.12 -15.11
N LYS A 55 6.89 2.85 -15.03
CA LYS A 55 8.25 2.39 -15.38
C LYS A 55 8.19 1.05 -16.10
N LEU A 56 8.95 0.93 -17.19
CA LEU A 56 9.19 -0.34 -17.86
C LEU A 56 10.00 -1.26 -16.95
N ALA A 57 9.42 -2.41 -16.58
CA ALA A 57 10.08 -3.40 -15.71
C ALA A 57 10.59 -4.64 -16.46
N ALA A 58 9.99 -4.97 -17.61
CA ALA A 58 10.42 -6.05 -18.49
C ALA A 58 9.96 -5.79 -19.92
N THR A 59 10.63 -6.41 -20.89
CA THR A 59 10.20 -6.48 -22.29
C THR A 59 10.04 -7.94 -22.68
N GLU A 60 9.00 -8.29 -23.42
CA GLU A 60 8.81 -9.64 -23.93
C GLU A 60 9.14 -9.70 -25.42
N SER A 61 9.90 -10.72 -25.83
CA SER A 61 10.20 -10.99 -27.24
C SER A 61 10.34 -12.50 -27.44
N ASN A 62 9.68 -13.04 -28.47
CA ASN A 62 9.67 -14.48 -28.77
C ASN A 62 9.26 -15.37 -27.57
N GLY A 63 8.31 -14.91 -26.76
CA GLY A 63 7.88 -15.60 -25.53
C GLY A 63 8.89 -15.56 -24.37
N GLN A 64 9.99 -14.81 -24.52
CA GLN A 64 11.00 -14.64 -23.49
C GLN A 64 10.88 -13.24 -22.84
N SER A 65 10.59 -13.22 -21.55
CA SER A 65 10.60 -12.00 -20.75
C SER A 65 12.03 -11.61 -20.38
N THR A 66 12.42 -10.38 -20.72
CA THR A 66 13.72 -9.79 -20.39
C THR A 66 13.54 -8.66 -19.38
N PRO A 67 14.02 -8.81 -18.14
CA PRO A 67 13.87 -7.79 -17.11
C PRO A 67 14.67 -6.52 -17.43
N LYS A 68 14.12 -5.36 -17.05
CA LYS A 68 14.71 -4.04 -17.21
C LYS A 68 14.85 -3.38 -15.84
N ILE A 69 15.98 -2.69 -15.65
CA ILE A 69 16.24 -1.89 -14.45
C ILE A 69 16.68 -0.49 -14.88
N LYS A 70 16.19 0.53 -14.19
CA LYS A 70 16.70 1.89 -14.29
C LYS A 70 17.61 2.16 -13.10
N VAL A 71 18.89 2.40 -13.39
CA VAL A 71 19.87 2.84 -12.40
C VAL A 71 19.80 4.36 -12.26
N SER A 72 19.99 4.85 -11.04
CA SER A 72 20.03 6.26 -10.70
C SER A 72 21.16 6.51 -9.71
N ALA A 73 21.59 7.77 -9.58
CA ALA A 73 22.63 8.17 -8.63
C ALA A 73 22.25 7.91 -7.17
N SER A 74 20.94 7.89 -6.85
CA SER A 74 20.42 7.59 -5.51
C SER A 74 19.77 6.21 -5.46
N ARG A 75 20.07 5.43 -4.42
CA ARG A 75 19.53 4.08 -4.20
C ARG A 75 18.00 4.04 -4.12
N GLU A 76 17.38 5.10 -3.58
CA GLU A 76 15.93 5.26 -3.48
C GLU A 76 15.21 5.32 -4.84
N LYS A 77 15.92 5.72 -5.90
CA LYS A 77 15.37 5.84 -7.26
C LYS A 77 15.64 4.59 -8.11
N LEU A 78 16.18 3.54 -7.50
CA LEU A 78 16.38 2.27 -8.17
C LEU A 78 15.04 1.55 -8.35
N THR A 79 14.75 1.15 -9.58
CA THR A 79 13.53 0.39 -9.87
C THR A 79 13.67 -1.10 -9.50
N ILE A 80 12.57 -1.75 -9.13
CA ILE A 80 12.50 -3.21 -8.97
C ILE A 80 12.21 -3.85 -10.34
N PRO A 81 13.12 -4.67 -10.89
CA PRO A 81 13.01 -5.19 -12.26
C PRO A 81 12.01 -6.34 -12.39
N GLY A 82 11.78 -6.77 -13.63
CA GLY A 82 11.04 -7.98 -13.96
C GLY A 82 9.52 -7.83 -13.89
N ASP A 83 8.84 -8.84 -14.42
CA ASP A 83 7.41 -9.02 -14.19
C ASP A 83 7.18 -9.58 -12.77
N LYS A 84 6.16 -9.07 -12.09
CA LYS A 84 6.02 -9.22 -10.63
C LYS A 84 4.58 -9.49 -10.21
N GLN A 85 4.44 -10.25 -9.14
CA GLN A 85 3.21 -10.39 -8.37
C GLN A 85 3.44 -9.80 -6.97
N VAL A 86 2.39 -9.24 -6.38
CA VAL A 86 2.38 -8.77 -5.00
C VAL A 86 1.47 -9.66 -4.19
N TYR A 87 1.94 -10.11 -3.03
CA TYR A 87 1.19 -10.90 -2.09
C TYR A 87 1.00 -10.10 -0.80
N ARG A 88 -0.19 -10.17 -0.21
CA ARG A 88 -0.41 -9.77 1.17
C ARG A 88 -0.22 -10.98 2.08
N LEU A 89 0.57 -10.81 3.14
CA LEU A 89 0.87 -11.83 4.12
C LEU A 89 -0.02 -11.66 5.35
N TYR A 90 -0.68 -12.74 5.75
CA TYR A 90 -1.61 -12.78 6.88
C TYR A 90 -1.11 -13.72 7.97
N GLU A 91 -1.47 -13.40 9.21
CA GLU A 91 -1.39 -14.35 10.33
C GLU A 91 -2.32 -15.56 10.02
N PRO A 92 -1.83 -16.81 10.06
CA PRO A 92 -2.59 -17.99 9.65
C PRO A 92 -3.91 -18.14 10.42
N GLY A 93 -4.97 -18.50 9.70
CA GLY A 93 -6.31 -18.65 10.26
C GLY A 93 -6.99 -17.32 10.65
N THR A 94 -6.41 -16.17 10.27
CA THR A 94 -6.97 -14.85 10.57
C THR A 94 -7.18 -14.01 9.30
N GLN A 95 -7.72 -12.81 9.49
CA GLN A 95 -7.78 -11.75 8.47
C GLN A 95 -6.80 -10.60 8.79
N ARG A 96 -5.80 -10.85 9.64
CA ARG A 96 -4.85 -9.82 10.07
C ARG A 96 -3.63 -9.85 9.17
N ALA A 97 -3.53 -8.86 8.30
CA ALA A 97 -2.37 -8.65 7.44
C ALA A 97 -1.24 -8.02 8.24
N PHE A 98 0.01 -8.43 7.97
CA PHE A 98 1.17 -7.91 8.68
C PHE A 98 2.29 -7.39 7.75
N ALA A 99 2.26 -7.75 6.47
CA ALA A 99 3.23 -7.28 5.48
C ALA A 99 2.73 -7.54 4.05
N ASP A 100 3.32 -6.84 3.08
CA ASP A 100 3.22 -7.20 1.66
C ASP A 100 4.57 -7.75 1.16
N LEU A 101 4.53 -8.63 0.16
CA LEU A 101 5.68 -9.31 -0.43
C LEU A 101 5.62 -9.18 -1.95
N ILE A 102 6.70 -8.68 -2.54
CA ILE A 102 6.90 -8.57 -3.97
C ILE A 102 7.71 -9.78 -4.43
N ALA A 103 7.17 -10.54 -5.38
CA ALA A 103 7.82 -11.70 -5.98
C ALA A 103 7.87 -11.55 -7.50
N LEU A 104 8.71 -12.33 -8.17
CA LEU A 104 8.60 -12.50 -9.62
C LEU A 104 7.26 -13.17 -9.94
N ALA A 105 6.65 -12.82 -11.06
CA ALA A 105 5.37 -13.42 -11.48
C ALA A 105 5.46 -14.95 -11.68
N THR A 106 6.65 -15.48 -11.90
CA THR A 106 6.94 -16.91 -12.00
C THR A 106 7.02 -17.64 -10.65
N GLU A 107 7.09 -16.90 -9.54
CA GLU A 107 7.13 -17.47 -8.19
C GLU A 107 5.70 -17.68 -7.66
N THR A 108 5.39 -18.88 -7.18
CA THR A 108 4.11 -19.17 -6.51
C THR A 108 4.32 -19.22 -5.01
N ILE A 109 3.78 -18.24 -4.29
CA ILE A 109 4.00 -18.09 -2.83
C ILE A 109 2.81 -18.61 -2.00
N VAL A 110 1.66 -18.89 -2.61
CA VAL A 110 0.42 -19.24 -1.88
C VAL A 110 0.55 -20.48 -0.98
N ASP A 111 1.39 -21.44 -1.36
CA ASP A 111 1.62 -22.68 -0.60
C ASP A 111 2.82 -22.58 0.37
N ALA A 112 3.53 -21.45 0.37
CA ALA A 112 4.68 -21.25 1.23
C ALA A 112 4.23 -20.86 2.64
N THR A 113 4.75 -21.56 3.66
CA THR A 113 4.52 -21.23 5.08
C THR A 113 5.74 -20.64 5.76
N SER A 114 6.89 -20.62 5.07
CA SER A 114 8.08 -19.92 5.53
C SER A 114 8.95 -19.50 4.34
N LEU A 115 9.53 -18.32 4.43
CA LEU A 115 10.33 -17.74 3.36
C LEU A 115 11.39 -16.81 3.94
N THR A 116 12.58 -16.84 3.37
CA THR A 116 13.58 -15.81 3.65
C THR A 116 13.32 -14.65 2.70
N VAL A 117 13.16 -13.45 3.24
CA VAL A 117 12.77 -12.27 2.49
C VAL A 117 13.77 -11.15 2.69
N VAL A 118 13.80 -10.21 1.75
CA VAL A 118 14.62 -9.01 1.80
C VAL A 118 13.72 -7.79 1.92
N THR A 119 14.04 -6.83 2.78
CA THR A 119 13.28 -5.56 2.84
C THR A 119 13.31 -4.81 1.50
N SER A 120 12.17 -4.23 1.09
CA SER A 120 12.15 -3.38 -0.09
C SER A 120 12.68 -1.97 0.17
N ASP A 121 12.87 -1.59 1.44
CA ASP A 121 13.45 -0.31 1.82
C ASP A 121 14.96 -0.31 1.51
N PRO A 122 15.44 0.51 0.55
CA PRO A 122 16.85 0.54 0.17
C PRO A 122 17.77 1.11 1.26
N LEU A 123 17.21 1.76 2.28
CA LEU A 123 17.94 2.39 3.39
C LEU A 123 17.99 1.51 4.65
N SER A 124 17.21 0.42 4.70
CA SER A 124 17.17 -0.46 5.86
C SER A 124 18.52 -1.14 6.11
N VAL A 125 18.92 -1.15 7.39
CA VAL A 125 20.16 -1.80 7.87
C VAL A 125 19.99 -3.32 7.88
N ASP A 126 18.84 -3.80 8.37
CA ASP A 126 18.48 -5.21 8.38
C ASP A 126 17.89 -5.59 7.02
N ARG A 127 18.74 -6.20 6.18
CA ARG A 127 18.35 -6.50 4.81
C ARG A 127 17.52 -7.74 4.69
N GLN A 128 17.74 -8.76 5.52
CA GLN A 128 17.18 -10.09 5.31
C GLN A 128 16.61 -10.65 6.60
N GLN A 129 15.44 -11.27 6.51
CA GLN A 129 14.79 -11.93 7.64
C GLN A 129 14.04 -13.19 7.20
N ARG A 130 13.81 -14.10 8.15
CA ARG A 130 13.01 -15.31 7.92
C ARG A 130 11.59 -15.06 8.41
N LEU A 131 10.63 -15.12 7.50
CA LEU A 131 9.20 -15.18 7.84
C LEU A 131 8.78 -16.65 7.98
N THR A 132 7.96 -16.92 8.98
CA THR A 132 7.41 -18.25 9.27
C THR A 132 5.96 -18.12 9.66
N HIS A 133 5.16 -19.15 9.38
CA HIS A 133 3.74 -19.21 9.74
C HIS A 133 2.95 -18.03 9.18
N PHE A 134 2.77 -17.99 7.86
CA PHE A 134 1.93 -17.00 7.18
C PHE A 134 1.05 -17.64 6.13
N GLU A 135 -0.01 -16.94 5.74
CA GLU A 135 -0.79 -17.20 4.53
C GLU A 135 -0.53 -16.07 3.52
N ALA A 136 -0.13 -16.40 2.30
CA ALA A 136 0.09 -15.43 1.24
C ALA A 136 -1.10 -15.38 0.28
N ARG A 137 -1.66 -14.18 0.03
CA ARG A 137 -2.76 -13.98 -0.92
C ARG A 137 -2.37 -12.98 -2.01
N PRO A 138 -2.51 -13.32 -3.30
CA PRO A 138 -2.15 -12.42 -4.39
C PRO A 138 -3.04 -11.17 -4.39
N LEU A 139 -2.44 -10.01 -4.68
CA LEU A 139 -3.13 -8.72 -4.75
C LEU A 139 -3.42 -8.27 -6.19
N LEU A 140 -2.53 -8.59 -7.14
CA LEU A 140 -2.76 -8.23 -8.55
C LEU A 140 -3.60 -9.32 -9.21
N ALA A 141 -4.74 -8.90 -9.74
CA ALA A 141 -5.61 -9.72 -10.58
C ALA A 141 -5.70 -9.11 -11.99
N PRO A 142 -5.73 -9.93 -13.05
CA PRO A 142 -6.02 -9.43 -14.39
C PRO A 142 -7.37 -8.71 -14.42
N VAL A 143 -7.40 -7.54 -15.04
CA VAL A 143 -8.65 -6.80 -15.29
C VAL A 143 -8.99 -6.99 -16.77
N ASP A 144 -10.18 -7.56 -17.02
CA ASP A 144 -10.73 -7.62 -18.37
C ASP A 144 -11.23 -6.24 -18.78
N LEU A 145 -10.47 -5.57 -19.66
CA LEU A 145 -10.80 -4.24 -20.17
C LEU A 145 -11.99 -4.25 -21.15
N SER A 146 -12.40 -5.42 -21.65
CA SER A 146 -13.61 -5.53 -22.46
C SER A 146 -14.89 -5.55 -21.60
N ASN A 147 -14.75 -5.84 -20.30
CA ASN A 147 -15.85 -5.82 -19.36
C ASN A 147 -16.21 -4.37 -19.00
N THR A 148 -17.40 -3.93 -19.42
CA THR A 148 -17.93 -2.60 -19.16
C THR A 148 -18.88 -2.57 -17.96
N THR A 149 -19.01 -3.67 -17.22
CA THR A 149 -19.90 -3.76 -16.06
C THR A 149 -19.44 -2.81 -14.96
N SER A 150 -20.30 -1.87 -14.61
CA SER A 150 -20.04 -0.93 -13.52
C SER A 150 -20.21 -1.62 -12.17
N ILE A 151 -19.20 -1.49 -11.29
CA ILE A 151 -19.28 -1.93 -9.90
C ILE A 151 -19.93 -0.82 -9.08
N PRO A 152 -20.98 -1.09 -8.28
CA PRO A 152 -21.58 -0.08 -7.42
C PRO A 152 -20.56 0.53 -6.45
N VAL A 153 -20.59 1.85 -6.29
CA VAL A 153 -19.70 2.57 -5.35
C VAL A 153 -19.85 2.05 -3.91
N THR A 154 -21.06 1.63 -3.52
CA THR A 154 -21.31 1.03 -2.21
C THR A 154 -20.56 -0.29 -2.01
N THR A 155 -20.40 -1.09 -3.06
CA THR A 155 -19.58 -2.31 -3.04
C THR A 155 -18.10 -1.97 -2.88
N ILE A 156 -17.61 -0.94 -3.58
CA ILE A 156 -16.23 -0.44 -3.45
C ILE A 156 -15.99 0.05 -2.03
N GLN A 157 -16.93 0.83 -1.47
CA GLN A 157 -16.87 1.33 -0.10
C GLN A 157 -16.80 0.20 0.93
N ALA A 158 -17.72 -0.77 0.85
CA ALA A 158 -17.74 -1.93 1.76
C ALA A 158 -16.46 -2.75 1.67
N THR A 159 -15.95 -2.98 0.45
CA THR A 159 -14.68 -3.66 0.22
C THR A 159 -13.51 -2.90 0.84
N THR A 160 -13.47 -1.58 0.66
CA THR A 160 -12.41 -0.72 1.19
C THR A 160 -12.39 -0.74 2.72
N GLN A 161 -13.57 -0.64 3.35
CA GLN A 161 -13.70 -0.73 4.81
C GLN A 161 -13.24 -2.09 5.34
N ALA A 162 -13.65 -3.18 4.68
CA ALA A 162 -13.20 -4.53 5.05
C ALA A 162 -11.67 -4.66 4.92
N LYS A 163 -11.08 -4.17 3.83
CA LYS A 163 -9.63 -4.22 3.60
C LYS A 163 -8.82 -3.35 4.55
N LEU A 164 -9.34 -2.19 4.95
CA LEU A 164 -8.72 -1.37 5.98
C LEU A 164 -8.74 -2.06 7.35
N ALA A 165 -9.82 -2.77 7.69
CA ALA A 165 -9.93 -3.51 8.94
C ALA A 165 -8.94 -4.69 9.05
N GLU A 166 -8.45 -5.21 7.93
CA GLU A 166 -7.42 -6.26 7.88
C GLU A 166 -6.03 -5.76 8.27
N LEU A 167 -5.74 -4.46 8.12
CA LEU A 167 -4.41 -3.88 8.38
C LEU A 167 -4.16 -3.66 9.88
N PRO A 168 -2.89 -3.66 10.35
CA PRO A 168 -2.57 -3.37 11.73
C PRO A 168 -3.06 -1.99 12.15
N ARG A 169 -3.66 -1.86 13.35
CA ARG A 169 -4.17 -0.56 13.82
C ARG A 169 -3.08 0.50 13.94
N THR A 170 -1.84 0.10 14.19
CA THR A 170 -0.72 1.04 14.37
C THR A 170 -0.32 1.75 13.08
N THR A 171 -0.55 1.13 11.92
CA THR A 171 -0.31 1.73 10.59
C THR A 171 -1.45 2.65 10.13
N GLN A 172 -2.59 2.64 10.84
CA GLN A 172 -3.78 3.45 10.52
C GLN A 172 -3.84 4.76 11.32
N ARG A 173 -2.87 5.01 12.20
CA ARG A 173 -2.83 6.23 13.02
C ARG A 173 -2.49 7.43 12.15
N LEU A 174 -3.14 8.56 12.41
CA LEU A 174 -2.82 9.84 11.76
C LEU A 174 -1.47 10.40 12.21
N VAL A 175 -1.11 10.18 13.48
CA VAL A 175 0.13 10.68 14.09
C VAL A 175 1.11 9.53 14.25
N ASN A 176 2.29 9.67 13.63
CA ASN A 176 3.39 8.71 13.67
C ASN A 176 2.93 7.26 13.46
N PRO A 177 2.30 6.94 12.30
CA PRO A 177 1.94 5.56 11.98
C PRO A 177 3.17 4.67 11.89
N ASP A 178 3.02 3.40 12.27
CA ASP A 178 4.05 2.41 12.00
C ASP A 178 4.16 2.21 10.48
N LEU A 179 5.39 1.97 9.99
CA LEU A 179 5.59 1.59 8.60
C LEU A 179 5.03 0.18 8.38
N TYR A 180 4.14 0.05 7.40
CA TYR A 180 3.67 -1.27 6.97
C TYR A 180 4.77 -1.96 6.16
N PRO A 181 5.28 -3.13 6.60
CA PRO A 181 6.42 -3.77 5.96
C PRO A 181 6.13 -4.21 4.53
N VAL A 182 7.08 -3.93 3.64
CA VAL A 182 7.08 -4.45 2.27
C VAL A 182 8.40 -5.17 2.02
N TYR A 183 8.29 -6.41 1.56
CA TYR A 183 9.41 -7.29 1.31
C TYR A 183 9.55 -7.64 -0.16
N MET A 184 10.70 -8.20 -0.52
CA MET A 184 11.00 -8.85 -1.79
C MET A 184 11.42 -10.30 -1.52
N THR A 185 11.10 -11.21 -2.44
CA THR A 185 11.71 -12.54 -2.44
C THR A 185 13.23 -12.44 -2.62
N THR A 186 13.96 -13.41 -2.09
CA THR A 186 15.42 -13.49 -2.32
C THR A 186 15.75 -13.62 -3.80
N THR A 187 14.92 -14.33 -4.58
CA THR A 187 15.06 -14.47 -6.03
C THR A 187 14.99 -13.10 -6.72
N LEU A 188 13.98 -12.29 -6.40
CA LEU A 188 13.82 -10.95 -6.96
C LEU A 188 14.96 -10.01 -6.56
N SER A 189 15.39 -10.06 -5.31
CA SER A 189 16.53 -9.27 -4.82
C SER A 189 17.85 -9.65 -5.50
N GLN A 190 18.08 -10.94 -5.72
CA GLN A 190 19.23 -11.45 -6.47
C GLN A 190 19.18 -11.01 -7.94
N LEU A 191 18.01 -11.05 -8.58
CA LEU A 191 17.83 -10.52 -9.94
C LEU A 191 18.20 -9.04 -10.00
N GLN A 192 17.67 -8.22 -9.08
CA GLN A 192 17.98 -6.80 -9.01
C GLN A 192 19.48 -6.55 -8.87
N THR A 193 20.13 -7.26 -7.95
CA THR A 193 21.58 -7.17 -7.72
C THR A 193 22.38 -7.59 -8.96
N SER A 194 21.96 -8.66 -9.65
CA SER A 194 22.64 -9.13 -10.86
C SER A 194 22.58 -8.11 -12.01
N LEU A 195 21.45 -7.42 -12.17
CA LEU A 195 21.28 -6.41 -13.21
C LEU A 195 22.06 -5.13 -12.88
N LEU A 196 22.11 -4.75 -11.60
CA LEU A 196 22.97 -3.66 -11.13
C LEU A 196 24.44 -3.92 -11.48
N ASN A 197 24.96 -5.09 -11.09
CA ASN A 197 26.36 -5.44 -11.32
C ASN A 197 26.72 -5.45 -12.81
N LYS A 198 25.81 -5.96 -13.67
CA LYS A 198 26.00 -5.92 -15.13
C LYS A 198 26.09 -4.49 -15.67
N MET A 199 25.31 -3.55 -15.14
CA MET A 199 25.35 -2.15 -15.59
C MET A 199 26.57 -1.40 -15.07
N THR A 200 27.07 -1.72 -13.88
CA THR A 200 28.33 -1.14 -13.37
C THR A 200 29.52 -1.58 -14.21
N ILE A 201 29.60 -2.86 -14.58
CA ILE A 201 30.70 -3.41 -15.41
C ILE A 201 30.70 -2.81 -16.84
N LEU A 202 29.54 -2.42 -17.37
CA LEU A 202 29.42 -1.82 -18.71
C LEU A 202 29.72 -0.31 -18.73
N ALA A 203 29.89 0.33 -17.57
CA ALA A 203 30.18 1.75 -17.44
C ALA A 203 31.68 2.05 -17.23
N ASP A 204 32.50 1.01 -17.04
CA ASP A 204 33.97 1.04 -16.95
C ASP A 204 34.60 0.56 -18.27
#